data_AF-A0A1I3SXE6-F1
#
_entry.id   AF-A0A1I3SXE6-F1
#
_cell.length_a   1.000
_cell.length_b   1.000
_cell.length_c   1.000
_cell.angle_alpha   90.00
_cell.angle_beta   90.00
_cell.angle_gamma   90.00
#
_symmetry.space_group_name_H-M   'P 1'
#
loop_
_entity.id
_entity.type
_entity.pdbx_description
1 polymer ?
#
loop_
_entity_poly.entity_id
_entity_poly.type
_entity_poly.pdbx_seq_one_letter_code
_entity_poly.pdbx_strand_id
1 'polypeptide(L)'
;MFVVQYRDHTSFDELRVDLAQTESDLNSFWHHDASVISIQHVWEIPDDAQLFRLIVAGSRDFNDYPLLRSKLDFFLQHQPYTIIVSGAARGADSLGEDYAKERGLPIDQFPADWNPLHLKGKLDRSAGYRRNEQMAKVSQGCVCFWDGTSRGTEHMINLANKYKLQTRVVKYEEELV
;
A
#
# COMPACT_ATOMS: atom_id res chain seq x y z
N MET A 1 6.58 17.63 -11.77
CA MET A 1 5.35 16.91 -11.37
C MET A 1 5.36 16.78 -9.85
N PHE A 2 4.20 16.79 -9.21
CA PHE A 2 4.08 16.67 -7.76
C PHE A 2 3.40 15.36 -7.38
N VAL A 3 3.96 14.68 -6.38
CA VAL A 3 3.27 13.62 -5.64
C VAL A 3 2.68 14.25 -4.39
N VAL A 4 1.38 14.11 -4.20
CA VAL A 4 0.66 14.69 -3.07
C VAL A 4 0.15 13.55 -2.21
N GLN A 5 0.65 13.46 -0.97
CA GLN A 5 0.08 12.57 0.04
C GLN A 5 -0.85 13.37 0.95
N TYR A 6 -2.07 12.89 1.10
CA TYR A 6 -3.08 13.47 1.96
C TYR A 6 -3.78 12.37 2.75
N ARG A 7 -4.48 12.79 3.80
CA ARG A 7 -5.36 11.95 4.61
C ARG A 7 -6.80 12.26 4.19
N ASP A 8 -7.55 11.24 3.81
CA ASP A 8 -8.97 11.32 3.46
C ASP A 8 -9.83 10.99 4.68
N HIS A 9 -10.46 12.02 5.23
CA HIS A 9 -11.30 11.91 6.43
C HIS A 9 -12.71 11.36 6.14
N THR A 10 -13.07 11.20 4.86
CA THR A 10 -14.39 10.71 4.46
C THR A 10 -14.46 9.18 4.36
N SER A 11 -13.30 8.53 4.19
CA SER A 11 -13.17 7.09 4.03
C SER A 11 -12.07 6.55 4.95
N PHE A 12 -12.47 5.99 6.10
CA PHE A 12 -11.60 5.29 7.05
C PHE A 12 -10.37 6.06 7.61
N ASP A 13 -10.31 7.39 7.42
CA ASP A 13 -9.15 8.20 7.80
C ASP A 13 -7.84 7.68 7.20
N GLU A 14 -7.85 7.38 5.90
CA GLU A 14 -6.78 6.69 5.19
C GLU A 14 -5.81 7.66 4.49
N LEU A 15 -4.53 7.26 4.39
CA LEU A 15 -3.56 7.96 3.57
C LEU A 15 -3.79 7.63 2.08
N ARG A 16 -3.86 8.65 1.24
CA ARG A 16 -4.00 8.53 -0.21
C ARG A 16 -2.86 9.28 -0.90
N VAL A 17 -2.55 8.85 -2.12
CA VAL A 17 -1.56 9.50 -2.97
C VAL A 17 -2.15 9.81 -4.35
N ASP A 18 -2.14 11.09 -4.71
CA ASP A 18 -2.49 11.58 -6.04
C ASP A 18 -1.34 12.39 -6.66
N LEU A 19 -1.47 12.68 -7.95
CA LEU A 19 -0.49 13.42 -8.74
C LEU A 19 -1.05 14.78 -9.17
N ALA A 20 -0.23 15.81 -9.07
CA ALA A 20 -0.49 17.12 -9.66
C ALA A 20 0.58 17.38 -10.73
N GLN A 21 0.16 17.70 -11.96
CA GLN A 21 1.09 17.95 -13.07
C GLN A 21 1.62 19.38 -13.04
N THR A 22 0.80 20.31 -12.57
CA THR A 22 1.11 21.74 -12.52
C THR A 22 0.93 22.30 -11.10
N GLU A 23 1.47 23.49 -10.84
CA GLU A 23 1.17 24.22 -9.61
C GLU A 23 -0.33 24.54 -9.48
N SER A 24 -1.03 24.73 -10.60
CA SER A 24 -2.48 24.95 -10.59
C SER A 24 -3.24 23.71 -10.12
N ASP A 25 -2.81 22.52 -10.53
CA ASP A 25 -3.38 21.25 -10.04
C ASP A 25 -3.05 21.06 -8.56
N LEU A 26 -1.84 21.41 -8.14
CA LEU A 26 -1.46 21.37 -6.72
C LEU A 26 -2.34 22.32 -5.89
N ASN A 27 -2.65 23.51 -6.41
CA ASN A 27 -3.50 24.50 -5.76
C ASN A 27 -4.92 23.98 -5.51
N SER A 28 -5.46 23.10 -6.35
CA SER A 28 -6.80 22.54 -6.09
C SER A 28 -6.85 21.71 -4.81
N PHE A 29 -5.76 21.03 -4.42
CA PHE A 29 -5.72 20.26 -3.17
C PHE A 29 -5.90 21.15 -1.93
N TRP A 30 -5.34 22.37 -1.94
CA TRP A 30 -5.44 23.33 -0.83
C TRP A 30 -6.81 24.00 -0.71
N HIS A 31 -7.64 23.91 -1.75
CA HIS A 31 -8.99 24.48 -1.75
C HIS A 31 -10.05 23.51 -1.22
N HIS A 32 -9.69 22.28 -0.88
CA HIS A 32 -10.61 21.36 -0.22
C HIS A 32 -10.83 21.73 1.24
N ASP A 33 -11.98 21.33 1.77
CA ASP A 33 -12.30 21.42 3.18
C ASP A 33 -11.35 20.53 4.00
N ALA A 34 -10.71 21.08 5.03
CA ALA A 34 -9.76 20.37 5.89
C ALA A 34 -10.43 19.22 6.68
N SER A 35 -11.76 19.25 6.83
CA SER A 35 -12.55 18.15 7.39
C SER A 35 -12.80 17.01 6.41
N VAL A 36 -12.48 17.20 5.12
CA VAL A 36 -12.60 16.22 4.04
C VAL A 36 -11.24 15.64 3.71
N ILE A 37 -10.24 16.47 3.44
CA ILE A 37 -8.86 16.03 3.24
C ILE A 37 -7.86 16.90 4.00
N SER A 38 -6.74 16.33 4.40
CA SER A 38 -5.61 17.07 4.95
C SER A 38 -4.30 16.66 4.32
N ILE A 39 -3.61 17.61 3.67
CA ILE A 39 -2.32 17.35 3.03
C ILE A 39 -1.28 17.03 4.11
N GLN A 40 -0.58 15.92 3.91
CA GLN A 40 0.48 15.44 4.81
C GLN A 40 1.86 15.81 4.27
N HIS A 41 2.05 15.69 2.96
CA HIS A 41 3.32 15.97 2.30
C HIS A 41 3.13 16.19 0.80
N VAL A 42 4.02 17.00 0.20
CA VAL A 42 4.13 17.20 -1.25
C VAL A 42 5.57 16.99 -1.67
N TRP A 43 5.82 16.07 -2.60
CA TRP A 43 7.13 15.89 -3.21
C TRP A 43 7.12 16.47 -4.61
N GLU A 44 8.07 17.33 -4.92
CA GLU A 44 8.38 17.70 -6.29
C GLU A 44 9.33 16.67 -6.88
N ILE A 45 8.98 16.11 -8.04
CA ILE A 45 9.76 15.12 -8.76
C ILE A 45 9.88 15.50 -10.24
N PRO A 46 10.92 15.03 -10.95
CA PRO A 46 11.08 15.27 -12.38
C PRO A 46 9.84 14.85 -13.18
N ASP A 47 9.50 15.59 -14.23
CA ASP A 47 8.33 15.30 -15.07
C ASP A 47 8.44 13.96 -15.81
N ASP A 48 9.67 13.52 -16.08
CA ASP A 48 9.98 12.23 -16.71
C ASP A 48 10.20 11.09 -15.70
N ALA A 49 10.05 11.35 -14.40
CA ALA A 49 10.21 10.35 -13.37
C ALA A 49 9.18 9.22 -13.53
N GLN A 50 9.68 7.99 -13.63
CA GLN A 50 8.84 6.81 -13.63
C GLN A 50 8.45 6.44 -12.20
N LEU A 51 7.21 6.75 -11.82
CA LEU A 51 6.65 6.34 -10.54
C LEU A 51 6.45 4.83 -10.49
N PHE A 52 6.84 4.23 -9.36
CA PHE A 52 6.68 2.80 -9.11
C PHE A 52 5.80 2.56 -7.87
N ARG A 53 4.57 2.11 -8.07
CA ARG A 53 3.67 1.69 -6.99
C ARG A 53 3.94 0.24 -6.63
N LEU A 54 4.44 0.03 -5.42
CA LEU A 54 4.80 -1.28 -4.89
C LEU A 54 3.84 -1.71 -3.80
N ILE A 55 3.14 -2.82 -3.99
CA ILE A 55 2.40 -3.48 -2.92
C ILE A 55 3.39 -4.15 -1.97
N VAL A 56 3.27 -3.88 -0.67
CA VAL A 56 3.91 -4.69 0.38
C VAL A 56 2.81 -5.40 1.15
N ALA A 57 2.78 -6.73 1.06
CA ALA A 57 1.73 -7.55 1.63
C ALA A 57 2.31 -8.82 2.26
N GLY A 58 1.52 -9.51 3.08
CA GLY A 58 1.99 -10.72 3.74
C GLY A 58 1.01 -11.26 4.78
N SER A 59 1.44 -12.28 5.52
CA SER A 59 0.63 -12.82 6.61
C SER A 59 0.47 -11.79 7.73
N ARG A 60 -0.64 -11.86 8.46
CA ARG A 60 -0.96 -10.90 9.54
C ARG A 60 -0.07 -11.04 10.78
N ASP A 61 0.59 -12.18 10.89
CA ASP A 61 1.47 -12.52 12.01
C ASP A 61 2.96 -12.37 11.65
N PHE A 62 3.26 -11.98 10.40
CA PHE A 62 4.62 -11.61 9.99
C PHE A 62 5.10 -10.39 10.78
N ASN A 63 6.22 -10.52 11.49
CA ASN A 63 6.75 -9.45 12.35
C ASN A 63 8.28 -9.23 12.22
N ASP A 64 8.90 -9.72 11.13
CA ASP A 64 10.34 -9.58 10.91
C ASP A 64 10.65 -8.33 10.08
N TYR A 65 10.66 -7.17 10.75
CA TYR A 65 11.01 -5.90 10.12
C TYR A 65 12.43 -5.87 9.53
N PRO A 66 13.49 -6.38 10.20
CA PRO A 66 14.82 -6.47 9.60
C PRO A 66 14.86 -7.21 8.27
N LEU A 67 14.17 -8.35 8.16
CA LEU A 67 14.05 -9.09 6.90
C LEU A 67 13.33 -8.24 5.85
N LEU A 68 12.17 -7.66 6.18
CA LEU A 68 11.40 -6.82 5.26
C LEU A 68 12.24 -5.66 4.73
N ARG A 69 12.87 -4.90 5.62
CA ARG A 69 13.72 -3.76 5.28
C ARG A 69 14.85 -4.17 4.36
N SER A 70 15.58 -5.24 4.69
CA SER A 70 16.71 -5.70 3.86
C SER A 70 16.29 -6.11 2.45
N LYS A 71 15.12 -6.74 2.31
CA LYS A 71 14.59 -7.15 1.01
C LYS A 71 14.08 -5.96 0.21
N LEU A 72 13.36 -5.03 0.84
CA LEU A 72 12.88 -3.82 0.16
C LEU A 72 14.04 -2.91 -0.26
N ASP A 73 15.04 -2.69 0.58
CA ASP A 73 16.24 -1.92 0.23
C ASP A 73 16.92 -2.53 -1.01
N PHE A 74 17.06 -3.86 -1.06
CA PHE A 74 17.66 -4.56 -2.20
C PHE A 74 16.78 -4.49 -3.47
N PHE A 75 15.46 -4.67 -3.36
CA PHE A 75 14.57 -4.67 -4.52
C PHE A 75 14.33 -3.27 -5.08
N LEU A 76 14.38 -2.24 -4.25
CA LEU A 76 14.09 -0.85 -4.61
C LEU A 76 15.35 -0.01 -4.90
N GLN A 77 16.55 -0.58 -4.84
CA GLN A 77 17.82 0.14 -5.01
C GLN A 77 17.94 0.94 -6.34
N HIS A 78 17.11 0.63 -7.35
CA HIS A 78 17.04 1.33 -8.63
C HIS A 78 15.65 1.91 -8.92
N GLN A 79 14.82 2.09 -7.88
CA GLN A 79 13.46 2.62 -7.97
C GLN A 79 13.30 3.84 -7.04
N PRO A 80 13.95 4.98 -7.36
CA PRO A 80 14.01 6.13 -6.46
C PRO A 80 12.66 6.80 -6.21
N TYR A 81 11.69 6.64 -7.12
CA TYR A 81 10.36 7.25 -7.03
C TYR A 81 9.29 6.18 -6.75
N THR A 82 9.40 5.57 -5.57
CA THR A 82 8.50 4.49 -5.14
C THR A 82 7.39 5.01 -4.23
N ILE A 83 6.16 4.55 -4.47
CA ILE A 83 5.01 4.71 -3.58
C ILE A 83 4.70 3.34 -2.99
N ILE A 84 4.64 3.24 -1.65
CA ILE A 84 4.23 2.01 -0.98
C ILE A 84 2.71 1.94 -0.97
N VAL A 85 2.18 0.87 -1.57
CA VAL A 85 0.76 0.53 -1.54
C VAL A 85 0.55 -0.47 -0.41
N SER A 86 -0.19 -0.03 0.61
CA SER A 86 -0.58 -0.82 1.77
C SER A 86 -2.10 -1.00 1.73
N GLY A 87 -2.64 -1.95 2.48
CA GLY A 87 -4.03 -1.77 2.86
C GLY A 87 -4.31 -1.91 4.33
N ALA A 88 -3.38 -1.39 5.13
CA ALA A 88 -3.60 -1.10 6.54
C ALA A 88 -4.00 -2.34 7.35
N ALA A 89 -3.42 -3.50 7.01
CA ALA A 89 -3.51 -4.71 7.82
C ALA A 89 -2.33 -4.80 8.78
N ARG A 90 -2.49 -5.59 9.85
CA ARG A 90 -1.35 -6.01 10.68
C ARG A 90 -0.37 -6.85 9.85
N GLY A 91 0.88 -6.88 10.30
CA GLY A 91 1.93 -7.70 9.74
C GLY A 91 2.69 -6.98 8.64
N ALA A 92 2.89 -7.63 7.49
CA ALA A 92 3.70 -7.07 6.41
C ALA A 92 3.18 -5.72 5.86
N ASP A 93 1.85 -5.52 5.78
CA ASP A 93 1.28 -4.22 5.38
C ASP A 93 1.75 -3.10 6.32
N SER A 94 1.56 -3.25 7.64
CA SER A 94 2.03 -2.27 8.64
C SER A 94 3.54 -2.06 8.64
N LEU A 95 4.31 -3.13 8.51
CA LEU A 95 5.77 -3.04 8.45
C LEU A 95 6.26 -2.37 7.14
N GLY A 96 5.52 -2.52 6.04
CA GLY A 96 5.75 -1.79 4.79
C GLY A 96 5.50 -0.29 4.95
N GLU A 97 4.47 0.09 5.71
CA GLU A 97 4.22 1.49 6.05
C GLU A 97 5.34 2.08 6.92
N ASP A 98 5.85 1.31 7.89
CA ASP A 98 6.97 1.75 8.73
C ASP A 98 8.26 1.91 7.92
N TYR A 99 8.52 0.99 6.99
CA TYR A 99 9.60 1.12 6.01
C TYR A 99 9.45 2.39 5.17
N ALA A 100 8.25 2.67 4.67
CA ALA A 100 7.98 3.87 3.89
C ALA A 100 8.26 5.15 4.69
N LYS A 101 7.78 5.21 5.95
CA LYS A 101 8.05 6.34 6.85
C LYS A 101 9.54 6.51 7.12
N GLU A 102 10.26 5.43 7.40
CA GLU A 102 11.72 5.46 7.65
C GLU A 102 12.50 5.99 6.43
N ARG A 103 12.03 5.70 5.21
CA ARG A 103 12.68 6.10 3.95
C ARG A 103 12.10 7.39 3.35
N GLY A 104 11.10 8.00 3.96
CA GLY A 104 10.43 9.19 3.43
C GLY A 104 9.65 8.95 2.14
N LEU A 105 9.14 7.72 1.93
CA LEU A 105 8.36 7.33 0.76
C LEU A 105 6.86 7.60 0.97
N PRO A 106 6.13 8.02 -0.08
CA PRO A 106 4.67 8.13 -0.02
C PRO A 106 3.98 6.79 0.26
N ILE A 107 2.86 6.83 0.97
CA ILE A 107 2.04 5.66 1.33
C ILE A 107 0.62 5.87 0.79
N ASP A 108 0.14 4.93 -0.02
CA ASP A 108 -1.24 4.86 -0.51
C ASP A 108 -1.94 3.67 0.17
N GLN A 109 -2.86 3.95 1.10
CA GLN A 109 -3.57 2.97 1.91
C GLN A 109 -4.90 2.59 1.28
N PHE A 110 -5.19 1.30 1.32
CA PHE A 110 -6.46 0.71 0.92
C PHE A 110 -6.99 -0.14 2.09
N PRO A 111 -7.56 0.43 3.17
CA PRO A 111 -8.16 -0.36 4.23
C PRO A 111 -9.33 -1.20 3.69
N ALA A 112 -9.55 -2.37 4.29
CA ALA A 112 -10.69 -3.20 3.93
C ALA A 112 -11.95 -2.71 4.65
N ASP A 113 -13.02 -2.45 3.89
CA ASP A 113 -14.32 -2.12 4.45
C ASP A 113 -15.03 -3.38 4.97
N TRP A 114 -14.88 -3.66 6.27
CA TRP A 114 -15.50 -4.81 6.92
C TRP A 114 -16.96 -4.60 7.31
N ASN A 115 -17.59 -3.49 6.90
CA ASN A 115 -18.98 -3.19 7.24
C ASN A 115 -19.89 -4.37 6.88
N PRO A 116 -20.79 -4.78 7.80
CA PRO A 116 -21.66 -5.92 7.55
C PRO A 116 -22.65 -5.60 6.43
N LEU A 117 -22.76 -6.50 5.45
CA LEU A 117 -23.71 -6.37 4.33
C LEU A 117 -25.19 -6.41 4.74
N HIS A 118 -25.49 -6.79 5.99
CA HIS A 118 -26.85 -6.91 6.51
C HIS A 118 -26.98 -6.30 7.90
N LEU A 119 -28.16 -5.74 8.21
CA LEU A 119 -28.53 -5.10 9.48
C LEU A 119 -28.42 -5.99 10.74
N LYS A 120 -28.09 -7.28 10.56
CA LYS A 120 -27.82 -8.25 11.64
C LYS A 120 -26.43 -8.93 11.51
N GLY A 121 -25.55 -8.38 10.68
CA GLY A 121 -24.58 -9.17 9.89
C GLY A 121 -23.20 -9.42 10.50
N LYS A 122 -22.62 -10.57 10.11
CA LYS A 122 -21.19 -10.90 10.24
C LYS A 122 -20.35 -9.98 9.33
N LEU A 123 -19.09 -9.75 9.70
CA LEU A 123 -18.11 -9.01 8.88
C LEU A 123 -18.07 -9.55 7.44
N ASP A 124 -18.05 -8.66 6.45
CA ASP A 124 -17.89 -9.07 5.05
C ASP A 124 -16.47 -9.55 4.78
N ARG A 125 -16.29 -10.87 4.80
CA ARG A 125 -14.98 -11.49 4.57
C ARG A 125 -14.41 -11.24 3.18
N SER A 126 -15.25 -10.89 2.21
CA SER A 126 -14.79 -10.58 0.85
C SER A 126 -14.21 -9.17 0.72
N ALA A 127 -14.40 -8.30 1.72
CA ALA A 127 -13.83 -6.96 1.75
C ALA A 127 -12.30 -6.97 1.57
N GLY A 128 -11.59 -7.84 2.29
CA GLY A 128 -10.15 -8.00 2.14
C GLY A 128 -9.74 -8.43 0.73
N TYR A 129 -10.50 -9.32 0.09
CA TYR A 129 -10.22 -9.74 -1.29
C TYR A 129 -10.49 -8.64 -2.32
N ARG A 130 -11.58 -7.87 -2.15
CA ARG A 130 -11.86 -6.71 -3.01
C ARG A 130 -10.77 -5.66 -2.91
N ARG A 131 -10.34 -5.36 -1.69
CA ARG A 131 -9.22 -4.46 -1.40
C ARG A 131 -7.92 -4.92 -2.08
N ASN A 132 -7.59 -6.21 -1.98
CA ASN A 132 -6.40 -6.75 -2.65
C ASN A 132 -6.47 -6.56 -4.17
N GLU A 133 -7.65 -6.74 -4.77
CA GLU A 133 -7.82 -6.50 -6.20
C GLU A 133 -7.68 -5.00 -6.56
N GLN A 134 -8.18 -4.09 -5.71
CA GLN A 134 -7.99 -2.64 -5.90
C GLN A 134 -6.51 -2.27 -5.90
N MET A 135 -5.74 -2.73 -4.91
CA MET A 135 -4.29 -2.51 -4.87
C MET A 135 -3.59 -3.07 -6.12
N ALA A 136 -3.96 -4.28 -6.55
CA ALA A 136 -3.36 -4.93 -7.71
C ALA A 136 -3.56 -4.13 -9.01
N LYS A 137 -4.73 -3.51 -9.19
CA LYS A 137 -5.08 -2.75 -10.40
C LYS A 137 -4.26 -1.47 -10.57
N VAL A 138 -3.77 -0.89 -9.48
CA VAL A 138 -3.08 0.42 -9.49
C VAL A 138 -1.56 0.31 -9.34
N SER A 139 -1.03 -0.91 -9.15
CA SER A 139 0.38 -1.13 -8.81
C SER A 139 1.20 -1.62 -10.00
N GLN A 140 2.52 -1.49 -9.92
CA GLN A 140 3.48 -2.05 -10.89
C GLN A 140 4.26 -3.22 -10.32
N GLY A 141 4.41 -3.29 -8.99
CA GLY A 141 5.11 -4.37 -8.30
C GLY A 141 4.37 -4.88 -7.06
N CYS A 142 4.76 -6.08 -6.62
CA CYS A 142 4.24 -6.70 -5.40
C CYS A 142 5.34 -7.52 -4.72
N VAL A 143 5.58 -7.24 -3.44
CA VAL A 143 6.42 -8.06 -2.57
C VAL A 143 5.54 -8.69 -1.50
N CYS A 144 5.46 -10.02 -1.52
CA CYS A 144 4.69 -10.79 -0.56
C CYS A 144 5.61 -11.51 0.44
N PHE A 145 5.46 -11.22 1.72
CA PHE A 145 6.09 -11.98 2.82
C PHE A 145 5.13 -13.09 3.27
N TRP A 146 5.45 -14.34 2.94
CA TRP A 146 4.49 -15.44 3.02
C TRP A 146 5.01 -16.62 3.84
N ASP A 147 4.21 -17.05 4.82
CA ASP A 147 4.40 -18.27 5.62
C ASP A 147 4.15 -19.58 4.82
N GLY A 148 3.68 -19.49 3.58
CA GLY A 148 3.31 -20.64 2.77
C GLY A 148 1.88 -21.17 2.96
N THR A 149 1.10 -20.61 3.89
CA THR A 149 -0.26 -21.09 4.22
C THR A 149 -1.33 -19.99 4.30
N SER A 150 -0.95 -18.72 4.47
CA SER A 150 -1.86 -17.58 4.52
C SER A 150 -2.63 -17.41 3.21
N ARG A 151 -3.93 -17.71 3.27
CA ARG A 151 -4.87 -17.58 2.13
C ARG A 151 -4.99 -16.14 1.62
N GLY A 152 -4.91 -15.16 2.52
CA GLY A 152 -4.97 -13.74 2.14
C GLY A 152 -3.77 -13.33 1.29
N THR A 153 -2.59 -13.80 1.67
CA THR A 153 -1.34 -13.57 0.95
C THR A 153 -1.29 -14.36 -0.35
N GLU A 154 -1.72 -15.61 -0.34
CA GLU A 154 -1.89 -16.43 -1.55
C GLU A 154 -2.81 -15.74 -2.57
N HIS A 155 -3.94 -15.20 -2.11
CA HIS A 155 -4.84 -14.43 -2.96
C HIS A 155 -4.17 -13.19 -3.59
N MET A 156 -3.36 -12.46 -2.81
CA MET A 156 -2.58 -11.32 -3.34
C MET A 156 -1.54 -11.77 -4.38
N ILE A 157 -0.84 -12.87 -4.15
CA ILE A 157 0.12 -13.45 -5.12
C ILE A 157 -0.60 -13.81 -6.42
N ASN A 158 -1.77 -14.44 -6.34
CA ASN A 158 -2.57 -14.80 -7.51
C ASN A 158 -3.05 -13.56 -8.29
N LEU A 159 -3.47 -12.51 -7.59
CA LEU A 159 -3.81 -11.24 -8.21
C LEU A 159 -2.60 -10.57 -8.87
N ALA A 160 -1.43 -10.58 -8.22
CA ALA A 160 -0.22 -10.01 -8.78
C ALA A 160 0.15 -10.70 -10.12
N ASN A 161 0.01 -12.02 -10.20
CA ASN A 161 0.17 -12.77 -11.45
C ASN A 161 -0.91 -12.42 -12.49
N LYS A 162 -2.19 -12.36 -12.09
CA LYS A 162 -3.32 -11.98 -12.96
C LYS A 162 -3.10 -10.61 -13.60
N TYR A 163 -2.64 -9.63 -12.82
CA TYR A 163 -2.38 -8.26 -13.26
C TYR A 163 -0.95 -8.03 -13.79
N LYS A 164 -0.15 -9.10 -13.91
CA LYS A 164 1.23 -9.07 -14.45
C LYS A 164 2.16 -8.09 -13.71
N LEU A 165 2.02 -7.99 -12.40
CA LEU A 165 2.90 -7.18 -11.56
C LEU A 165 4.29 -7.78 -11.46
N GLN A 166 5.31 -6.94 -11.31
CA GLN A 166 6.65 -7.39 -10.94
C GLN A 166 6.63 -7.98 -9.53
N THR A 167 6.67 -9.31 -9.44
CA THR A 167 6.35 -10.02 -8.20
C THR A 167 7.59 -10.64 -7.55
N ARG A 168 7.70 -10.51 -6.22
CA ARG A 168 8.65 -11.22 -5.37
C ARG A 168 7.91 -11.86 -4.21
N VAL A 169 8.20 -13.14 -3.94
CA VAL A 169 7.66 -13.85 -2.78
C VAL A 169 8.83 -14.18 -1.87
N VAL A 170 8.83 -13.61 -0.67
CA VAL A 170 9.80 -13.88 0.39
C VAL A 170 9.13 -14.87 1.34
N LYS A 171 9.57 -16.13 1.27
CA LYS A 171 9.13 -17.15 2.23
C LYS A 171 9.92 -17.03 3.52
N TYR A 172 9.26 -17.23 4.65
CA TYR A 172 9.88 -17.36 5.96
C TYR A 172 9.29 -18.57 6.67
N GLU A 173 10.07 -19.16 7.56
CA GLU A 173 9.61 -20.25 8.42
C GLU A 173 8.99 -19.61 9.68
N GLU A 174 7.77 -20.00 10.03
CA GLU A 174 7.32 -19.83 11.42
C GLU A 174 8.17 -20.81 12.25
N GLU A 175 9.00 -20.31 13.15
CA GLU A 175 9.53 -21.16 14.21
C GLU A 175 8.32 -21.70 14.98
N LEU A 176 8.05 -23.00 14.84
CA LEU A 176 7.08 -23.71 15.66
C LEU A 176 7.56 -23.61 17.12
N VAL A 177 6.97 -22.68 17.89
CA VAL A 177 7.16 -22.57 19.34
C VAL A 177 6.42 -23.69 20.05
#